data_AF-A0A6M4AVC4-F1
#
_entry.id   AF-A0A6M4AVC4-F1
#
_cell.length_a   1.000
_cell.length_b   1.000
_cell.length_c   1.000
_cell.angle_alpha   90.00
_cell.angle_beta   90.00
_cell.angle_gamma   90.00
#
_symmetry.space_group_name_H-M   'P 1'
#
loop_
_entity.id
_entity.type
_entity.pdbx_description
1 polymer ?
#
loop_
_entity_poly.entity_id
_entity_poly.type
_entity_poly.pdbx_seq_one_letter_code
_entity_poly.pdbx_strand_id
1 'polypeptide(L)'
;MNDASRPGPARGWQWMLAAAAAYNLLIGVPGLVMSAAVNDRIVSLLVACFGLVYAITATDPRRFAPMLWAGMVGKLGIIALLGPDLAAGVTPAGTIPILAGDALFTIGFAALLLRLRRSD
;
A
#
# COMPACT_ATOMS: atom_id res chain seq x y z
N MET A 1 -27.38 23.85 -17.74
CA MET A 1 -25.92 23.62 -17.72
C MET A 1 -25.53 23.33 -16.27
N ASN A 2 -25.49 22.05 -15.87
CA ASN A 2 -25.02 21.60 -14.55
C ASN A 2 -24.82 20.08 -14.61
N ASP A 3 -23.60 19.65 -14.96
CA ASP A 3 -23.17 18.25 -14.96
C ASP A 3 -22.29 17.99 -13.72
N ALA A 4 -22.85 18.29 -12.54
CA ALA A 4 -22.13 18.31 -11.27
C ALA A 4 -22.68 17.26 -10.30
N SER A 5 -22.55 15.96 -10.60
CA SER A 5 -22.83 14.91 -9.60
C SER A 5 -22.40 13.48 -9.96
N ARG A 6 -21.56 13.25 -10.96
CA ARG A 6 -20.84 11.96 -11.05
C ARG A 6 -19.48 12.11 -10.40
N PRO A 7 -19.24 11.61 -9.17
CA PRO A 7 -17.87 11.41 -8.74
C PRO A 7 -17.24 10.49 -9.78
N GLY A 8 -16.35 11.06 -10.60
CA GLY A 8 -15.62 10.30 -11.58
C GLY A 8 -14.93 9.12 -10.86
N PRO A 9 -14.73 7.98 -11.54
CA PRO A 9 -13.98 6.84 -11.03
C PRO A 9 -12.74 7.20 -10.21
N ALA A 10 -12.08 8.30 -10.58
CA ALA A 10 -10.91 8.86 -9.91
C ALA A 10 -11.08 9.04 -8.38
N ARG A 11 -12.19 9.58 -7.88
CA ARG A 11 -12.25 10.03 -6.47
C ARG A 11 -12.18 8.86 -5.48
N GLY A 12 -12.78 7.73 -5.80
CA GLY A 12 -12.71 6.52 -4.95
C GLY A 12 -11.30 5.92 -4.90
N TRP A 13 -10.60 5.88 -6.03
CA TRP A 13 -9.22 5.39 -6.10
C TRP A 13 -8.23 6.32 -5.40
N GLN A 14 -8.43 7.63 -5.49
CA GLN A 14 -7.64 8.61 -4.73
C GLN A 14 -7.76 8.36 -3.22
N TRP A 15 -8.96 8.11 -2.71
CA TRP A 15 -9.16 7.77 -1.30
C TRP A 15 -8.53 6.44 -0.91
N MET A 16 -8.63 5.41 -1.75
CA MET A 16 -7.94 4.13 -1.52
C MET A 16 -6.42 4.31 -1.45
N LEU A 17 -5.84 5.08 -2.36
CA LEU A 17 -4.39 5.38 -2.38
C LEU A 17 -3.97 6.23 -1.18
N ALA A 18 -4.79 7.20 -0.77
CA ALA A 18 -4.56 7.99 0.44
C ALA A 18 -4.65 7.12 1.71
N ALA A 19 -5.58 6.17 1.75
CA ALA A 19 -5.67 5.20 2.85
C ALA A 19 -4.44 4.28 2.88
N ALA A 20 -3.97 3.82 1.71
CA ALA A 20 -2.72 3.06 1.60
C ALA A 20 -1.53 3.88 2.10
N ALA A 21 -1.45 5.16 1.72
CA ALA A 21 -0.42 6.07 2.18
C ALA A 21 -0.41 6.21 3.70
N ALA A 22 -1.57 6.54 4.28
CA ALA A 22 -1.74 6.68 5.72
C ALA A 22 -1.38 5.40 6.47
N TYR A 23 -1.85 4.26 5.99
CA TYR A 23 -1.52 2.95 6.55
C TYR A 23 -0.01 2.67 6.59
N ASN A 24 0.69 2.87 5.47
CA ASN A 24 2.14 2.62 5.42
C ASN A 24 2.91 3.63 6.29
N LEU A 25 2.47 4.88 6.39
CA LEU A 25 3.09 5.85 7.29
C LEU A 25 2.85 5.51 8.76
N LEU A 26 1.63 5.08 9.12
CA LEU A 26 1.29 4.67 10.49
C LEU A 26 2.08 3.44 10.96
N ILE A 27 2.53 2.59 10.05
CA ILE A 27 3.36 1.43 10.37
C ILE A 27 4.85 1.79 10.31
N GLY A 28 5.28 2.46 9.24
CA GLY A 28 6.69 2.76 8.99
C GLY A 28 7.26 3.81 9.95
N VAL A 29 6.52 4.88 10.27
CA VAL A 29 7.03 5.95 11.12
C VAL A 29 7.32 5.47 12.56
N PRO A 30 6.41 4.75 13.24
CA PRO A 30 6.74 4.20 14.56
C PRO A 30 7.91 3.22 14.51
N GLY A 31 7.97 2.35 13.50
CA GLY A 31 9.06 1.37 13.36
C GLY A 31 10.44 2.01 13.15
N LEU A 32 10.51 3.22 12.61
CA LEU A 32 11.75 3.99 12.52
C LEU A 32 12.30 4.43 13.89
N VAL A 33 11.40 4.80 14.81
CA VAL A 33 11.77 5.39 16.10
C VAL A 33 11.86 4.34 17.20
N MET A 34 10.97 3.35 17.17
CA MET A 34 10.78 2.37 18.24
C MET A 34 11.64 1.11 18.08
N SER A 35 12.06 0.77 16.85
CA SER A 35 12.84 -0.46 16.63
C SER A 35 14.27 -0.33 17.15
N ALA A 36 14.77 -1.37 17.81
CA ALA A 36 16.14 -1.42 18.31
C ALA A 36 17.15 -1.84 17.24
N ALA A 37 16.76 -2.73 16.33
CA ALA A 37 17.64 -3.22 15.26
C ALA A 37 17.64 -2.30 14.04
N VAL A 38 18.83 -2.07 13.47
CA VAL A 38 18.99 -1.23 12.26
C VAL A 38 18.23 -1.81 11.07
N ASN A 39 18.23 -3.14 10.92
CA ASN A 39 17.52 -3.80 9.82
C ASN A 39 16.00 -3.50 9.85
N ASP A 40 15.40 -3.57 11.05
CA ASP A 40 13.97 -3.27 11.23
C ASP A 40 13.66 -1.79 10.94
N ARG A 41 14.58 -0.88 11.28
CA ARG A 41 14.47 0.54 10.90
C ARG A 41 14.56 0.74 9.39
N ILE A 42 15.44 0.02 8.70
CA ILE A 42 15.54 0.08 7.23
C ILE A 42 14.23 -0.40 6.59
N VAL A 43 13.68 -1.53 7.06
CA VAL A 43 12.37 -2.01 6.60
C VAL A 43 11.29 -0.97 6.86
N SER A 44 11.26 -0.40 8.06
CA SER A 44 10.29 0.65 8.44
C SER A 44 10.43 1.92 7.58
N LEU A 45 11.66 2.30 7.21
CA LEU A 45 11.94 3.39 6.29
C LEU A 45 11.32 3.11 4.92
N LEU A 46 11.56 1.92 4.38
CA LEU A 46 11.04 1.52 3.07
C LEU A 46 9.50 1.52 3.07
N VAL A 47 8.87 1.02 4.14
CA VAL A 47 7.41 1.09 4.31
C VAL A 47 6.93 2.55 4.31
N ALA A 48 7.56 3.44 5.08
CA ALA A 48 7.21 4.86 5.09
C ALA A 48 7.39 5.52 3.71
N CYS A 49 8.47 5.21 3.00
CA CYS A 49 8.73 5.68 1.64
C CYS A 49 7.63 5.23 0.66
N PHE A 50 7.16 3.99 0.73
CA PHE A 50 6.01 3.55 -0.05
C PHE A 50 4.75 4.35 0.29
N GLY A 51 4.56 4.69 1.56
CA GLY A 51 3.48 5.60 1.99
C GLY A 51 3.52 6.94 1.26
N LEU A 52 4.70 7.55 1.11
CA LEU A 52 4.88 8.79 0.34
C LEU A 52 4.58 8.59 -1.14
N VAL A 53 5.05 7.50 -1.75
CA VAL A 53 4.75 7.16 -3.15
C VAL A 53 3.25 7.05 -3.37
N TYR A 54 2.51 6.41 -2.47
CA TYR A 54 1.05 6.31 -2.58
C TYR A 54 0.35 7.64 -2.37
N ALA A 55 0.85 8.52 -1.48
CA ALA A 55 0.32 9.87 -1.32
C ALA A 55 0.49 10.70 -2.60
N ILE A 56 1.66 10.61 -3.24
CA ILE A 56 1.92 11.26 -4.54
C ILE A 56 1.00 10.66 -5.60
N THR A 57 0.87 9.34 -5.65
CA THR A 57 0.02 8.64 -6.62
C THR A 57 -1.46 8.98 -6.45
N ALA A 58 -1.91 9.28 -5.24
CA ALA A 58 -3.27 9.73 -4.97
C ALA A 58 -3.59 11.10 -5.58
N THR A 59 -2.61 11.94 -5.89
CA THR A 59 -2.86 13.25 -6.53
C THR A 59 -3.30 13.09 -7.98
N ASP A 60 -2.68 12.17 -8.71
CA ASP A 60 -3.02 11.83 -10.09
C ASP A 60 -2.82 10.32 -10.34
N PRO A 61 -3.85 9.50 -10.05
CA PRO A 61 -3.73 8.05 -10.16
C PRO A 61 -3.48 7.57 -11.60
N ARG A 62 -3.89 8.34 -12.62
CA ARG A 62 -3.69 7.95 -14.02
C ARG A 62 -2.24 8.11 -14.42
N ARG A 63 -1.63 9.23 -14.05
CA ARG A 63 -0.25 9.55 -14.37
C ARG A 63 0.75 8.67 -13.62
N PHE A 64 0.48 8.39 -12.35
CA PHE A 64 1.42 7.71 -11.46
C PHE A 64 1.11 6.23 -11.22
N ALA A 65 0.05 5.68 -11.82
CA ALA A 65 -0.30 4.26 -11.73
C ALA A 65 0.87 3.27 -11.91
N PRO A 66 1.82 3.47 -12.85
CA PRO A 66 2.95 2.55 -13.00
C PRO A 66 3.79 2.35 -11.73
N MET A 67 3.81 3.34 -10.81
CA MET A 67 4.51 3.25 -9.53
C MET A 67 3.92 2.17 -8.61
N LEU A 68 2.64 1.82 -8.79
CA LEU A 68 1.97 0.80 -7.98
C LEU A 68 2.53 -0.60 -8.18
N TRP A 69 3.20 -0.86 -9.31
CA TRP A 69 3.92 -2.13 -9.52
C TRP A 69 5.00 -2.36 -8.46
N ALA A 70 5.78 -1.33 -8.13
CA ALA A 70 6.78 -1.44 -7.08
C ALA A 70 6.13 -1.77 -5.72
N GLY A 71 4.99 -1.14 -5.44
CA GLY A 71 4.20 -1.42 -4.25
C GLY A 71 3.65 -2.86 -4.20
N MET A 72 3.12 -3.36 -5.31
CA MET A 72 2.61 -4.73 -5.42
C MET A 72 3.71 -5.76 -5.25
N VAL A 73 4.85 -5.59 -5.94
CA VAL A 73 5.99 -6.51 -5.82
C VAL A 73 6.52 -6.53 -4.39
N GLY A 74 6.67 -5.36 -3.77
CA GLY A 74 7.10 -5.25 -2.37
C GLY A 74 6.17 -6.00 -1.42
N LYS A 75 4.86 -5.76 -1.50
CA LYS A 75 3.85 -6.39 -0.62
C LYS A 75 3.72 -7.89 -0.85
N LEU A 76 3.75 -8.35 -2.11
CA LEU A 76 3.76 -9.78 -2.43
C LEU A 76 5.02 -10.45 -1.88
N GLY A 77 6.17 -9.79 -1.95
CA GLY A 77 7.41 -10.28 -1.35
C GLY A 77 7.30 -10.45 0.16
N ILE A 78 6.73 -9.47 0.87
CA ILE A 78 6.50 -9.55 2.32
C ILE A 78 5.55 -10.70 2.67
N ILE A 79 4.45 -10.87 1.93
CA ILE A 79 3.52 -11.98 2.13
C ILE A 79 4.20 -13.33 1.88
N ALA A 80 5.02 -13.44 0.83
CA ALA A 80 5.74 -14.68 0.53
C ALA A 80 6.79 -15.03 1.60
N LEU A 81 7.47 -14.02 2.16
CA LEU A 81 8.48 -14.21 3.20
C LEU A 81 7.86 -14.54 4.56
N LEU A 82 6.80 -13.85 4.96
CA LEU A 82 6.20 -13.98 6.30
C LEU A 82 5.00 -14.94 6.36
N GLY A 83 4.44 -15.31 5.20
CA GLY A 83 3.29 -16.21 5.08
C GLY A 83 3.52 -17.60 5.69
N PRO A 84 4.69 -18.26 5.49
CA PRO A 84 4.97 -19.55 6.12
C PRO A 84 4.98 -19.48 7.65
N ASP A 85 5.58 -18.44 8.21
CA ASP A 85 5.63 -18.21 9.66
C ASP A 85 4.25 -17.92 10.24
N LEU A 86 3.37 -17.29 9.44
CA LEU A 86 1.95 -17.11 9.77
C LEU A 86 1.18 -18.42 9.76
N ALA A 87 1.36 -19.25 8.74
CA ALA A 87 0.72 -20.57 8.67
C ALA A 87 1.18 -21.50 9.80
N ALA A 88 2.44 -21.37 10.24
CA ALA A 88 2.99 -22.11 11.36
C ALA A 88 2.59 -21.56 12.74
N GLY A 89 1.93 -20.39 12.81
CA GLY A 89 1.48 -19.78 14.06
C GLY A 89 2.61 -19.25 14.94
N VAL A 90 3.79 -18.98 14.36
CA VAL A 90 4.99 -18.52 15.08
C VAL A 90 5.21 -17.01 14.96
N THR A 91 4.34 -16.30 14.24
CA THR A 91 4.47 -14.85 14.02
C THR A 91 3.97 -14.04 15.21
N PRO A 92 4.59 -12.88 15.51
CA PRO A 92 4.06 -11.94 16.47
C PRO A 92 2.63 -11.51 16.12
N ALA A 93 1.77 -11.36 17.13
CA ALA A 93 0.35 -11.04 16.94
C ALA A 93 0.11 -9.75 16.13
N GLY A 94 1.02 -8.77 16.20
CA GLY A 94 0.95 -7.52 15.44
C GLY A 94 1.19 -7.68 13.93
N THR A 95 1.78 -8.80 13.49
CA THR A 95 2.13 -9.02 12.08
C THR A 95 0.92 -9.39 11.23
N ILE A 96 -0.06 -10.10 11.81
CA ILE A 96 -1.27 -10.56 11.12
C ILE A 96 -2.07 -9.40 10.50
N PRO A 97 -2.48 -8.35 11.25
CA PRO A 97 -3.22 -7.25 10.66
C PRO A 97 -2.39 -6.48 9.62
N ILE A 98 -1.05 -6.48 9.75
CA ILE A 98 -0.16 -5.83 8.79
C ILE A 98 -0.17 -6.57 7.44
N LEU A 99 -0.05 -7.90 7.46
CA LEU A 99 -0.14 -8.71 6.23
C LEU A 99 -1.52 -8.62 5.59
N ALA A 100 -2.59 -8.59 6.39
CA ALA A 100 -3.94 -8.46 5.88
C ALA A 100 -4.17 -7.12 5.15
N GLY A 101 -3.68 -6.01 5.74
CA GLY A 101 -3.71 -4.70 5.09
C GLY A 101 -2.89 -4.68 3.80
N ASP A 102 -1.71 -5.28 3.80
CA ASP A 102 -0.86 -5.38 2.61
C ASP A 102 -1.51 -6.17 1.48
N ALA A 103 -2.15 -7.30 1.79
CA ALA A 103 -2.92 -8.08 0.83
C ALA A 103 -4.08 -7.26 0.25
N LEU A 104 -4.84 -6.56 1.09
CA LEU A 104 -5.97 -5.74 0.68
C LEU A 104 -5.54 -4.62 -0.28
N PHE A 105 -4.48 -3.88 0.06
CA PHE A 105 -3.97 -2.81 -0.81
C PHE A 105 -3.36 -3.36 -2.09
N THR A 106 -2.71 -4.51 -2.06
CA THR A 106 -2.19 -5.18 -3.27
C THR A 106 -3.32 -5.52 -4.24
N ILE A 107 -4.45 -6.05 -3.74
CA ILE A 107 -5.65 -6.31 -4.55
C ILE A 107 -6.21 -4.98 -5.10
N GLY A 108 -6.28 -3.94 -4.28
CA GLY A 108 -6.72 -2.61 -4.70
C GLY A 108 -5.87 -2.00 -5.81
N PHE A 109 -4.54 -2.13 -5.72
CA PHE A 109 -3.60 -1.68 -6.75
C PHE A 109 -3.77 -2.46 -8.05
N ALA A 110 -3.90 -3.79 -7.98
CA ALA A 110 -4.16 -4.62 -9.14
C ALA A 110 -5.49 -4.24 -9.83
N ALA A 111 -6.56 -4.02 -9.05
CA ALA A 111 -7.85 -3.60 -9.57
C ALA A 111 -7.79 -2.22 -10.26
N LEU A 112 -7.05 -1.28 -9.67
CA LEU A 112 -6.82 0.04 -10.25
C LEU A 112 -6.05 -0.06 -11.58
N LEU A 113 -4.95 -0.80 -11.62
CA LEU A 113 -4.15 -1.00 -12.83
C LEU A 113 -4.96 -1.65 -13.95
N LEU A 114 -5.74 -2.69 -13.64
CA LEU A 114 -6.62 -3.36 -14.61
C LEU A 114 -7.71 -2.42 -15.14
N ARG A 115 -8.24 -1.54 -14.30
CA ARG A 115 -9.25 -0.56 -14.71
C ARG A 115 -8.69 0.49 -15.65
N LEU A 116 -7.49 0.99 -15.35
CA LEU A 116 -6.82 1.99 -16.18
C LEU A 116 -6.47 1.41 -17.56
N ARG A 117 -5.92 0.20 -17.61
CA ARG A 117 -5.61 -0.50 -18.87
C ARG A 117 -6.83 -0.76 -19.77
N ARG A 118 -8.04 -0.88 -19.19
CA ARG A 118 -9.30 -1.05 -19.96
C ARG A 118 -9.88 0.27 -20.48
N SER A 119 -9.36 1.40 -20.00
CA SER A 119 -9.85 2.75 -20.35
C SER A 119 -9.02 3.40 -21.46
N ASP A 120 -7.92 2.76 -21.86
CA ASP A 120 -7.05 3.09 -22.99
C ASP A 120 -7.46 2.25 -24.22
#